data_AF-A0A8K0G2Y4-F1
#
_entry.id   AF-A0A8K0G2Y4-F1
#
_cell.length_a   1.000
_cell.length_b   1.000
_cell.length_c   1.000
_cell.angle_alpha   90.00
_cell.angle_beta   90.00
_cell.angle_gamma   90.00
#
_symmetry.space_group_name_H-M   'P 1'
#
loop_
_entity.id
_entity.type
_entity.pdbx_description
1 polymer ?
#
loop_
_entity_poly.entity_id
_entity_poly.type
_entity_poly.pdbx_seq_one_letter_code
_entity_poly.pdbx_strand_id
1 'polypeptide(L)'
;MAVVQITLAFVKRGIVFPTVFSKQFPKSLPKYGAAACIFNVRNLSSIELSKNLELITKEKKTAKVTNLKLSTPLDKPMVILLSWLMAKRKHIYKFANYYTGHGFDVLNVSVSPWQLLWPTKGTQVIAGSILKFLELNTSNAPLVVHGFSVGGYLWGEVLVKIACDRERYDKIVNRIEGQVWDSVADITEICIGVPLAVFPKNMVLQNALKQYMLYHLKTFDKVATCHYVRSSQMFHTNLVKAPAQFFLSKTDSVGAEKSNLRARENWENMNIKVCWKCWDNSPHVGHFHRHPKEYIDELNAFLNTIGLVAYPEKLQVKV
;
A
#
# COMPACT_ATOMS: atom_id res chain seq x y z
N MET A 1 -11.11 -14.41 -14.28
CA MET A 1 -12.18 -14.04 -15.24
C MET A 1 -13.55 -13.86 -14.61
N ALA A 2 -13.92 -14.46 -13.47
CA ALA A 2 -15.30 -14.30 -12.97
C ALA A 2 -15.58 -12.98 -12.23
N VAL A 3 -14.63 -12.30 -11.56
CA VAL A 3 -14.94 -10.93 -11.07
C VAL A 3 -15.21 -9.99 -12.26
N VAL A 4 -14.40 -10.08 -13.32
CA VAL A 4 -14.57 -9.29 -14.56
C VAL A 4 -15.76 -9.76 -15.41
N GLN A 5 -16.06 -11.06 -15.48
CA GLN A 5 -17.22 -11.60 -16.21
C GLN A 5 -18.53 -11.44 -15.42
N ILE A 6 -18.52 -11.47 -14.09
CA ILE A 6 -19.66 -11.10 -13.25
C ILE A 6 -19.87 -9.59 -13.34
N THR A 7 -18.82 -8.76 -13.41
CA THR A 7 -19.02 -7.32 -13.68
C THR A 7 -19.53 -7.07 -15.11
N LEU A 8 -19.01 -7.75 -16.14
CA LEU A 8 -19.42 -7.56 -17.56
C LEU A 8 -20.79 -8.17 -17.90
N ALA A 9 -21.18 -9.31 -17.31
CA ALA A 9 -22.47 -9.94 -17.55
C ALA A 9 -23.64 -9.16 -16.93
N PHE A 10 -23.40 -8.44 -15.83
CA PHE A 10 -24.41 -7.60 -15.17
C PHE A 10 -24.51 -6.20 -15.82
N VAL A 11 -23.41 -5.65 -16.35
CA VAL A 11 -23.42 -4.41 -17.15
C VAL A 11 -24.21 -4.58 -18.46
N LYS A 12 -24.16 -5.75 -19.12
CA LYS A 12 -24.98 -6.05 -20.31
C LYS A 12 -26.48 -6.22 -20.03
N ARG A 13 -26.91 -6.38 -18.77
CA ARG A 13 -28.32 -6.55 -18.36
C ARG A 13 -28.93 -5.28 -17.75
N GLY A 14 -28.29 -4.11 -17.89
CA GLY A 14 -28.80 -2.84 -17.35
C GLY A 14 -28.74 -2.74 -15.81
N ILE A 15 -28.08 -3.68 -15.13
CA ILE A 15 -27.89 -3.64 -13.68
C ILE A 15 -26.65 -2.80 -13.39
N VAL A 16 -26.88 -1.53 -13.07
CA VAL A 16 -25.85 -0.59 -12.61
C VAL A 16 -25.34 -1.06 -11.25
N PHE A 17 -24.10 -1.54 -11.18
CA PHE A 17 -23.42 -1.66 -9.89
C PHE A 17 -23.33 -0.26 -9.26
N PRO A 18 -23.84 -0.06 -8.04
CA PRO A 18 -23.47 1.12 -7.31
C PRO A 18 -21.94 1.11 -7.19
N THR A 19 -21.30 2.26 -7.38
CA THR A 19 -19.91 2.49 -7.03
C THR A 19 -19.73 2.31 -5.50
N VAL A 20 -19.69 1.06 -5.02
CA VAL A 20 -19.70 0.73 -3.58
C VAL A 20 -18.37 1.03 -2.90
N PHE A 21 -17.24 1.04 -3.62
CA PHE A 21 -15.98 1.60 -3.10
C PHE A 21 -16.00 3.13 -2.89
N SER A 22 -17.10 3.82 -3.20
CA SER A 22 -17.28 5.23 -2.88
C SER A 22 -18.57 5.61 -2.19
N LYS A 23 -19.40 4.64 -1.80
CA LYS A 23 -20.70 4.88 -1.15
C LYS A 23 -20.73 4.61 0.37
N GLN A 24 -19.56 4.60 1.03
CA GLN A 24 -19.49 4.59 2.50
C GLN A 24 -19.35 5.98 3.14
N PHE A 25 -19.65 7.06 2.41
CA PHE A 25 -19.80 8.38 3.04
C PHE A 25 -21.28 8.62 3.35
N PRO A 26 -21.68 8.79 4.63
CA PRO A 26 -23.03 9.22 4.96
C PRO A 26 -23.30 10.59 4.33
N LYS A 27 -24.46 10.74 3.67
CA LYS A 27 -24.90 11.98 2.98
C LYS A 27 -25.38 13.09 3.95
N SER A 28 -25.33 12.87 5.25
CA SER A 28 -25.55 13.90 6.27
C SER A 28 -24.95 13.45 7.60
N LEU A 29 -24.17 14.33 8.22
CA LEU A 29 -23.66 14.19 9.59
C LEU A 29 -24.38 15.19 10.50
N PRO A 30 -24.61 14.85 11.79
CA PRO A 30 -25.04 15.83 12.77
C PRO A 30 -23.98 16.92 12.94
N LYS A 31 -24.42 18.17 13.09
CA LYS A 31 -23.57 19.34 13.32
C LYS A 31 -22.86 19.21 14.67
N TYR A 32 -21.65 18.66 14.69
CA TYR A 32 -20.70 18.88 15.77
C TYR A 32 -19.38 19.33 15.17
N GLY A 33 -18.91 20.50 15.61
CA GLY A 33 -17.77 21.21 15.05
C GLY A 33 -16.47 20.43 15.21
N ALA A 34 -16.07 19.72 14.16
CA ALA A 34 -14.71 19.22 14.01
C ALA A 34 -13.93 20.22 13.16
N ALA A 35 -12.87 20.81 13.72
CA ALA A 35 -11.91 21.60 12.96
C ALA A 35 -11.32 20.71 11.85
N ALA A 36 -11.65 20.99 10.60
CA ALA A 36 -11.12 20.27 9.45
C ALA A 36 -9.63 20.63 9.29
N CYS A 37 -8.73 19.66 9.45
CA CYS A 37 -7.38 19.79 8.92
C CYS A 37 -7.45 19.85 7.39
N ILE A 38 -7.45 21.07 6.84
CA ILE A 38 -7.39 21.31 5.41
C ILE A 38 -5.94 21.14 4.96
N PHE A 39 -5.60 19.98 4.39
CA PHE A 39 -4.36 19.85 3.62
C PHE A 39 -4.54 20.60 2.30
N ASN A 40 -3.82 21.72 2.16
CA ASN A 40 -3.76 22.49 0.92
C ASN A 40 -2.97 21.66 -0.12
N VAL A 41 -3.63 21.02 -1.09
CA VAL A 41 -2.99 20.14 -2.12
C VAL A 41 -2.28 20.96 -3.21
N ARG A 42 -1.88 22.19 -2.90
CA ARG A 42 -1.26 23.10 -3.88
C ARG A 42 0.23 22.76 -3.90
N ASN A 43 0.71 22.31 -5.07
CA ASN A 43 2.11 21.99 -5.42
C ASN A 43 2.51 20.50 -5.34
N LEU A 44 1.73 19.58 -5.93
CA LEU A 44 2.26 18.26 -6.32
C LEU A 44 2.47 18.22 -7.83
N SER A 45 3.65 17.76 -8.25
CA SER A 45 3.95 17.38 -9.62
C SER A 45 3.94 15.86 -9.72
N SER A 46 3.53 15.34 -10.87
CA SER A 46 3.47 13.90 -11.13
C SER A 46 4.01 13.58 -12.51
N ILE A 47 4.81 12.52 -12.56
CA ILE A 47 5.43 11.98 -13.76
C ILE A 47 5.04 10.51 -13.86
N GLU A 48 4.30 10.16 -14.90
CA GLU A 48 3.98 8.76 -15.19
C GLU A 48 5.23 8.06 -15.71
N LEU A 49 5.70 7.03 -15.00
CA LEU A 49 6.86 6.23 -15.37
C LEU A 49 6.44 5.01 -16.20
N SER A 50 5.27 4.47 -15.88
CA SER A 50 4.57 3.41 -16.59
C SER A 50 3.10 3.38 -16.13
N LYS A 51 2.29 2.52 -16.73
CA LYS A 51 0.89 2.30 -16.32
C LYS A 51 0.70 2.05 -14.81
N ASN A 52 1.69 1.46 -14.14
CA ASN A 52 1.59 1.07 -12.73
C ASN A 52 2.46 1.92 -11.80
N LEU A 53 3.40 2.70 -12.31
CA LEU A 53 4.37 3.48 -11.53
C LEU A 53 4.23 4.96 -11.85
N GLU A 54 4.07 5.76 -10.81
CA GLU A 54 3.95 7.22 -10.89
C GLU A 54 4.92 7.83 -9.88
N LEU A 55 5.80 8.73 -10.33
CA LEU A 55 6.65 9.53 -9.46
C LEU A 55 5.91 10.82 -9.10
N ILE A 56 5.76 11.10 -7.80
CA ILE A 56 5.11 12.29 -7.28
C ILE A 56 6.12 13.10 -6.47
N THR A 57 6.26 14.39 -6.79
CA THR A 57 7.25 15.31 -6.20
C THR A 57 6.58 16.62 -5.79
N LYS A 58 7.21 17.40 -4.89
CA LYS A 58 6.70 18.73 -4.48
C LYS A 58 6.88 19.81 -5.55
N GLU A 59 8.00 19.76 -6.28
CA GLU A 59 8.32 20.76 -7.30
C GLU A 59 7.98 20.22 -8.68
N LYS A 60 7.57 21.11 -9.60
CA LYS A 60 7.47 20.80 -11.03
C LYS A 60 8.88 20.51 -11.56
N LYS A 61 9.29 19.25 -11.51
CA LYS A 61 10.49 18.79 -12.20
C LYS A 61 10.14 18.40 -13.63
N THR A 62 10.88 18.94 -14.58
CA THR A 62 10.88 18.56 -16.00
C THR A 62 11.84 17.39 -16.25
N ALA A 63 11.96 16.47 -15.28
CA ALA A 63 12.84 15.32 -15.43
C ALA A 63 12.33 14.45 -16.59
N LYS A 64 13.17 14.28 -17.62
CA LYS A 64 12.88 13.34 -18.69
C LYS A 64 13.08 11.94 -18.14
N VAL A 65 12.17 11.03 -18.48
CA VAL A 65 12.23 9.63 -18.06
C VAL A 65 12.49 8.79 -19.29
N THR A 66 13.55 7.97 -19.24
CA THR A 66 13.86 7.03 -20.30
C THR A 66 14.06 5.66 -19.68
N ASN A 67 13.18 4.72 -20.01
CA ASN A 67 13.25 3.33 -19.54
C ASN A 67 13.35 3.20 -17.99
N LEU A 68 12.55 3.98 -17.27
CA LEU A 68 12.54 4.10 -15.79
C LEU A 68 13.77 4.78 -15.16
N LYS A 69 14.73 5.28 -15.95
CA LYS A 69 15.82 6.14 -15.46
C LYS A 69 15.42 7.61 -15.54
N LEU A 70 15.66 8.35 -14.47
CA LEU A 70 15.49 9.80 -14.44
C LEU A 70 16.70 10.49 -15.08
N SER A 71 16.47 11.51 -15.91
CA SER A 71 17.54 12.31 -16.51
C SER A 71 18.31 13.12 -15.48
N THR A 72 17.67 13.44 -14.36
CA THR A 72 18.23 14.25 -13.28
C THR A 72 18.01 13.49 -11.97
N PRO A 73 19.07 13.18 -11.22
CA PRO A 73 18.98 12.62 -9.88
C PRO A 73 18.08 13.48 -8.98
N LEU A 74 17.26 12.86 -8.13
CA LEU A 74 16.43 13.63 -7.19
C LEU A 74 17.17 13.94 -5.89
N ASP A 75 18.09 13.05 -5.49
CA ASP A 75 18.95 13.15 -4.29
C ASP A 75 18.17 13.44 -3.01
N LYS A 76 17.01 12.78 -2.87
CA LYS A 76 16.08 12.91 -1.76
C LYS A 76 15.66 11.55 -1.22
N PRO A 77 15.26 11.47 0.06
CA PRO A 77 14.61 10.28 0.58
C PRO A 77 13.34 9.99 -0.24
N MET A 78 12.99 8.72 -0.36
CA MET A 78 11.86 8.30 -1.18
C MET A 78 10.96 7.32 -0.47
N VAL A 79 9.64 7.49 -0.65
CA VAL A 79 8.65 6.51 -0.21
C VAL A 79 8.17 5.69 -1.40
N ILE A 80 8.30 4.37 -1.31
CA ILE A 80 7.66 3.42 -2.22
C ILE A 80 6.25 3.17 -1.68
N LEU A 81 5.27 3.87 -2.26
CA LEU A 81 3.89 3.86 -1.82
C LEU A 81 3.11 2.80 -2.59
N LEU A 82 2.90 1.64 -2.00
CA LEU A 82 2.19 0.50 -2.60
C LEU A 82 0.69 0.65 -2.33
N SER A 83 -0.02 1.21 -3.30
CA SER A 83 -1.45 1.50 -3.20
C SER A 83 -2.31 0.25 -3.05
N TRP A 84 -3.43 0.39 -2.33
CA TRP A 84 -4.47 -0.63 -2.30
C TRP A 84 -5.21 -0.74 -3.64
N LEU A 85 -5.97 -1.82 -3.80
CA LEU A 85 -6.69 -2.12 -5.03
C LEU A 85 -7.71 -1.02 -5.37
N MET A 86 -7.69 -0.52 -6.61
CA MET A 86 -8.60 0.53 -7.11
C MET A 86 -8.54 1.85 -6.31
N ALA A 87 -7.41 2.15 -5.67
CA ALA A 87 -7.21 3.42 -4.98
C ALA A 87 -7.47 4.61 -5.91
N LYS A 88 -8.29 5.57 -5.44
CA LYS A 88 -8.50 6.80 -6.20
C LYS A 88 -7.30 7.72 -6.00
N ARG A 89 -6.83 8.35 -7.09
CA ARG A 89 -5.73 9.32 -7.10
C ARG A 89 -5.82 10.35 -5.96
N LYS A 90 -7.02 10.90 -5.71
CA LYS A 90 -7.25 11.88 -4.62
C LYS A 90 -6.87 11.39 -3.22
N HIS A 91 -6.94 10.09 -2.95
CA HIS A 91 -6.58 9.52 -1.65
C HIS A 91 -5.07 9.30 -1.55
N ILE A 92 -4.48 8.73 -2.60
CA ILE A 92 -3.02 8.58 -2.73
C ILE A 92 -2.32 9.93 -2.59
N TYR A 93 -2.89 10.98 -3.19
CA TYR A 93 -2.32 12.33 -3.15
C TYR A 93 -2.32 12.95 -1.76
N LYS A 94 -3.16 12.48 -0.83
CA LYS A 94 -3.06 12.92 0.57
C LYS A 94 -1.81 12.37 1.25
N PHE A 95 -1.52 11.09 1.05
CA PHE A 95 -0.29 10.47 1.53
C PHE A 95 0.93 11.07 0.83
N ALA A 96 0.86 11.28 -0.48
CA ALA A 96 1.93 11.92 -1.22
C ALA A 96 2.20 13.34 -0.71
N ASN A 97 1.16 14.14 -0.47
CA ASN A 97 1.31 15.48 0.10
C ASN A 97 1.92 15.47 1.51
N TYR A 98 1.57 14.48 2.34
CA TYR A 98 2.20 14.31 3.64
C TYR A 98 3.71 14.04 3.49
N TYR A 99 4.10 13.05 2.68
CA TYR A 99 5.50 12.67 2.52
C TYR A 99 6.34 13.76 1.83
N THR A 100 5.83 14.38 0.77
CA THR A 100 6.52 15.50 0.11
C THR A 100 6.59 16.75 1.00
N GLY A 101 5.65 16.90 1.93
CA GLY A 101 5.75 17.88 3.02
C GLY A 101 6.95 17.67 3.92
N HIS A 102 7.38 16.41 4.12
CA HIS A 102 8.53 15.99 4.94
C HIS A 102 9.80 15.74 4.11
N GLY A 103 9.86 16.25 2.87
CA GLY A 103 11.07 16.19 2.04
C GLY A 103 11.25 14.91 1.23
N PHE A 104 10.34 13.94 1.31
CA PHE A 104 10.37 12.73 0.51
C PHE A 104 9.82 12.98 -0.91
N ASP A 105 10.39 12.32 -1.90
CA ASP A 105 9.67 12.06 -3.16
C ASP A 105 8.91 10.73 -3.04
N VAL A 106 7.84 10.54 -3.82
CA VAL A 106 6.95 9.37 -3.68
C VAL A 106 6.88 8.59 -4.97
N LEU A 107 7.35 7.34 -4.95
CA LEU A 107 7.08 6.37 -6.00
C LEU A 107 5.76 5.66 -5.68
N ASN A 108 4.67 6.15 -6.25
CA ASN A 108 3.37 5.51 -6.16
C ASN A 108 3.30 4.29 -7.10
N VAL A 109 2.90 3.14 -6.55
CA VAL A 109 2.71 1.91 -7.30
C VAL A 109 1.27 1.44 -7.16
N SER A 110 0.60 1.19 -8.27
CA SER A 110 -0.78 0.68 -8.31
C SER A 110 -0.87 -0.66 -9.01
N VAL A 111 -1.83 -1.49 -8.59
CA VAL A 111 -2.12 -2.80 -9.18
C VAL A 111 -3.59 -2.84 -9.58
N SER A 112 -3.89 -3.39 -10.76
CA SER A 112 -5.27 -3.65 -11.18
C SER A 112 -5.76 -5.04 -10.73
N PRO A 113 -7.08 -5.25 -10.59
CA PRO A 113 -7.61 -6.58 -10.23
C PRO A 113 -7.18 -7.69 -11.18
N TRP A 114 -7.05 -7.40 -12.48
CA TRP A 114 -6.58 -8.39 -13.45
C TRP A 114 -5.11 -8.76 -13.22
N GLN A 115 -4.25 -7.78 -12.93
CA GLN A 115 -2.83 -8.02 -12.64
C GLN A 115 -2.64 -8.76 -11.33
N LEU A 116 -3.53 -8.55 -10.35
CA LEU A 116 -3.56 -9.32 -9.11
C LEU A 116 -3.90 -10.79 -9.37
N LEU A 117 -4.93 -11.06 -10.19
CA LEU A 117 -5.39 -12.42 -10.51
C LEU A 117 -4.38 -13.25 -11.32
N TRP A 118 -3.43 -12.61 -11.99
CA TRP A 118 -2.47 -13.27 -12.88
C TRP A 118 -1.03 -12.83 -12.59
N PRO A 119 -0.40 -13.31 -11.50
CA PRO A 119 0.86 -12.80 -10.99
C PRO A 119 1.99 -12.72 -12.01
N THR A 120 2.21 -13.80 -12.79
CA THR A 120 3.29 -13.91 -13.77
C THR A 120 3.24 -12.86 -14.88
N LYS A 121 2.03 -12.42 -15.26
CA LYS A 121 1.79 -11.37 -16.27
C LYS A 121 1.44 -10.02 -15.67
N GLY A 122 1.31 -9.95 -14.34
CA GLY A 122 0.78 -8.83 -13.61
C GLY A 122 1.75 -8.38 -12.53
N THR A 123 1.50 -8.77 -11.28
CA THR A 123 2.25 -8.30 -10.11
C THR A 123 3.76 -8.60 -10.18
N GLN A 124 4.19 -9.71 -10.77
CA GLN A 124 5.62 -10.00 -10.93
C GLN A 124 6.31 -9.07 -11.93
N VAL A 125 5.59 -8.63 -12.97
CA VAL A 125 6.11 -7.63 -13.93
C VAL A 125 6.25 -6.27 -13.22
N ILE A 126 5.26 -5.92 -12.38
CA ILE A 126 5.30 -4.70 -11.57
C ILE A 126 6.44 -4.75 -10.56
N ALA A 127 6.63 -5.88 -9.86
CA ALA A 127 7.74 -6.08 -8.92
C ALA A 127 9.11 -5.90 -9.61
N GLY A 128 9.29 -6.45 -10.81
CA GLY A 128 10.49 -6.22 -11.62
C GLY A 128 10.67 -4.74 -12.02
N SER A 129 9.57 -4.03 -12.29
CA SER A 129 9.60 -2.60 -12.63
C SER A 129 10.00 -1.74 -11.43
N ILE A 130 9.54 -2.08 -10.22
CA ILE A 130 9.98 -1.44 -8.97
C ILE A 130 11.50 -1.61 -8.81
N LEU A 131 12.00 -2.85 -8.86
CA LEU A 131 13.43 -3.13 -8.69
C LEU A 131 14.29 -2.43 -9.75
N LYS A 132 13.84 -2.45 -11.02
CA LYS A 132 14.52 -1.76 -12.10
C LYS A 132 14.58 -0.25 -11.87
N PHE A 133 13.48 0.38 -11.46
CA PHE A 133 13.48 1.81 -11.14
C PHE A 133 14.45 2.12 -9.99
N LEU A 134 14.40 1.36 -8.90
CA LEU A 134 15.26 1.58 -7.74
C LEU A 134 16.74 1.34 -8.06
N GLU A 135 17.06 0.38 -8.93
CA GLU A 135 18.43 0.12 -9.38
C GLU A 135 18.99 1.23 -10.27
N LEU A 136 18.16 1.80 -11.16
CA LEU A 136 18.61 2.85 -12.09
C LEU A 136 18.71 4.23 -11.46
N ASN A 137 18.05 4.45 -10.32
CA ASN A 137 18.00 5.73 -9.60
C ASN A 137 18.54 5.54 -8.18
N THR A 138 19.84 5.24 -8.07
CA THR A 138 20.49 4.85 -6.81
C THR A 138 20.57 5.98 -5.77
N SER A 139 20.63 7.23 -6.23
CA SER A 139 20.79 8.40 -5.36
C SER A 139 19.52 8.77 -4.58
N ASN A 140 18.38 8.17 -4.94
CA ASN A 140 17.18 8.20 -4.11
C ASN A 140 17.39 7.33 -2.87
N ALA A 141 17.78 7.97 -1.78
CA ALA A 141 18.00 7.34 -0.49
C ALA A 141 17.87 8.39 0.63
N PRO A 142 17.53 7.95 1.86
CA PRO A 142 17.07 6.61 2.23
C PRO A 142 15.66 6.30 1.69
N LEU A 143 15.29 5.02 1.67
CA LEU A 143 14.01 4.50 1.19
C LEU A 143 13.10 4.14 2.37
N VAL A 144 11.81 4.43 2.23
CA VAL A 144 10.75 3.92 3.10
C VAL A 144 9.74 3.17 2.25
N VAL A 145 9.33 1.98 2.67
CA VAL A 145 8.22 1.27 2.02
C VAL A 145 6.94 1.59 2.79
N HIS A 146 5.89 2.05 2.11
CA HIS A 146 4.57 2.21 2.72
C HIS A 146 3.54 1.43 1.90
N GLY A 147 3.11 0.27 2.39
CA GLY A 147 2.16 -0.59 1.70
C GLY A 147 0.79 -0.65 2.37
N PHE A 148 -0.25 -0.58 1.54
CA PHE A 148 -1.65 -0.71 1.97
C PHE A 148 -2.25 -2.01 1.46
N SER A 149 -2.96 -2.78 2.29
CA SER A 149 -3.77 -3.91 1.83
C SER A 149 -2.94 -4.89 0.97
N VAL A 150 -3.32 -5.10 -0.29
CA VAL A 150 -2.61 -5.91 -1.29
C VAL A 150 -1.17 -5.43 -1.58
N GLY A 151 -0.78 -4.25 -1.10
CA GLY A 151 0.60 -3.76 -1.13
C GLY A 151 1.57 -4.66 -0.39
N GLY A 152 1.15 -5.34 0.69
CA GLY A 152 1.99 -6.34 1.36
C GLY A 152 2.29 -7.55 0.47
N TYR A 153 1.29 -8.03 -0.28
CA TYR A 153 1.47 -9.06 -1.30
C TYR A 153 2.40 -8.60 -2.44
N LEU A 154 2.22 -7.38 -2.97
CA LEU A 154 3.10 -6.88 -4.01
C LEU A 154 4.54 -6.76 -3.52
N TRP A 155 4.75 -6.31 -2.28
CA TRP A 155 6.08 -6.28 -1.69
C TRP A 155 6.68 -7.66 -1.50
N GLY A 156 5.88 -8.65 -1.09
CA GLY A 156 6.33 -10.04 -1.04
C GLY A 156 6.83 -10.55 -2.39
N GLU A 157 6.19 -10.19 -3.51
CA GLU A 157 6.70 -10.51 -4.87
C GLU A 157 8.02 -9.80 -5.19
N VAL A 158 8.21 -8.56 -4.70
CA VAL A 158 9.50 -7.86 -4.78
C VAL A 158 10.56 -8.63 -3.98
N LEU A 159 10.25 -9.05 -2.76
CA LEU A 159 11.15 -9.83 -1.90
C LEU A 159 11.49 -11.20 -2.52
N VAL A 160 10.55 -11.86 -3.21
CA VAL A 160 10.84 -13.08 -3.98
C VAL A 160 11.93 -12.82 -5.02
N LYS A 161 11.82 -11.73 -5.78
CA LYS A 161 12.82 -11.38 -6.80
C LYS A 161 14.17 -11.02 -6.20
N ILE A 162 14.18 -10.30 -5.08
CA ILE A 162 15.40 -10.01 -4.33
C ILE A 162 16.06 -11.30 -3.85
N ALA A 163 15.29 -12.26 -3.33
CA ALA A 163 15.82 -13.54 -2.88
C ALA A 163 16.46 -14.37 -4.01
N CYS A 164 15.97 -14.24 -5.25
CA CYS A 164 16.53 -14.95 -6.40
C CYS A 164 17.86 -14.36 -6.90
N ASP A 165 18.16 -13.09 -6.60
CA ASP A 165 19.37 -12.40 -7.08
C ASP A 165 19.85 -11.39 -6.02
N ARG A 166 20.35 -11.95 -4.91
CA ARG A 166 20.81 -11.19 -3.74
C ARG A 166 21.99 -10.28 -4.06
N GLU A 167 22.95 -10.77 -4.85
CA GLU A 167 24.13 -10.00 -5.26
C GLU A 167 23.73 -8.69 -5.95
N ARG A 168 22.73 -8.75 -6.83
CA ARG A 168 22.25 -7.56 -7.52
C ARG A 168 21.43 -6.64 -6.64
N TYR A 169 20.54 -7.18 -5.81
CA TYR A 169 19.48 -6.39 -5.18
C TYR A 169 19.70 -6.06 -3.70
N ASP A 170 20.71 -6.59 -3.03
CA ASP A 170 20.99 -6.28 -1.62
C ASP A 170 21.33 -4.80 -1.41
N LYS A 171 21.94 -4.13 -2.39
CA LYS A 171 22.12 -2.67 -2.42
C LYS A 171 20.80 -1.87 -2.36
N ILE A 172 19.68 -2.46 -2.78
CA ILE A 172 18.36 -1.85 -2.67
C ILE A 172 17.81 -2.08 -1.26
N VAL A 173 17.92 -3.30 -0.74
CA VAL A 173 17.50 -3.64 0.63
C VAL A 173 18.20 -2.76 1.66
N ASN A 174 19.51 -2.57 1.51
CA ASN A 174 20.33 -1.77 2.42
C ASN A 174 20.01 -0.27 2.38
N ARG A 175 19.24 0.21 1.40
CA ARG A 175 18.77 1.60 1.38
C ARG A 175 17.43 1.78 2.10
N ILE A 176 16.75 0.70 2.46
CA ILE A 176 15.44 0.78 3.12
C ILE A 176 15.68 0.95 4.62
N GLU A 177 15.28 2.10 5.15
CA GLU A 177 15.45 2.50 6.55
C GLU A 177 14.14 2.45 7.35
N GLY A 178 13.01 2.22 6.67
CA GLY A 178 11.72 2.09 7.34
C GLY A 178 10.66 1.38 6.51
N GLN A 179 9.72 0.77 7.21
CA GLN A 179 8.58 0.07 6.62
C GLN A 179 7.28 0.52 7.30
N VAL A 180 6.23 0.79 6.54
CA VAL A 180 4.91 1.18 7.05
C VAL A 180 3.86 0.29 6.39
N TRP A 181 3.05 -0.38 7.20
CA TRP A 181 2.09 -1.37 6.75
C TRP A 181 0.71 -1.02 7.28
N ASP A 182 -0.19 -0.70 6.37
CA ASP A 182 -1.55 -0.26 6.69
C ASP A 182 -2.55 -1.28 6.17
N SER A 183 -3.28 -1.92 7.08
CA SER A 183 -4.32 -2.90 6.77
C SER A 183 -3.85 -4.03 5.85
N VAL A 184 -2.64 -4.60 6.01
CA VAL A 184 -2.11 -5.57 5.04
C VAL A 184 -3.02 -6.79 4.92
N ALA A 185 -3.35 -7.13 3.66
CA ALA A 185 -4.20 -8.26 3.33
C ALA A 185 -3.34 -9.51 3.08
N ASP A 186 -3.55 -10.54 3.89
CA ASP A 186 -2.86 -11.83 3.74
C ASP A 186 -3.77 -12.86 3.04
N ILE A 187 -3.16 -13.75 2.24
CA ILE A 187 -3.90 -14.78 1.51
C ILE A 187 -4.72 -15.70 2.43
N THR A 188 -4.28 -15.93 3.67
CA THR A 188 -4.98 -16.79 4.62
C THR A 188 -6.34 -16.23 5.05
N GLU A 189 -6.50 -14.91 5.05
CA GLU A 189 -7.72 -14.24 5.53
C GLU A 189 -8.53 -13.61 4.39
N ILE A 190 -7.93 -13.39 3.20
CA ILE A 190 -8.57 -12.64 2.11
C ILE A 190 -9.90 -13.25 1.63
N CYS A 191 -10.00 -14.58 1.59
CA CYS A 191 -11.22 -15.30 1.20
C CYS A 191 -12.36 -15.18 2.22
N ILE A 192 -12.06 -14.74 3.45
CA ILE A 192 -13.04 -14.52 4.51
C ILE A 192 -13.36 -13.02 4.57
N GLY A 193 -12.32 -12.20 4.62
CA GLY A 193 -12.41 -10.76 4.80
C GLY A 193 -13.06 -10.01 3.64
N VAL A 194 -12.67 -10.33 2.40
CA VAL A 194 -13.16 -9.61 1.22
C VAL A 194 -14.66 -9.79 1.01
N PRO A 195 -15.22 -11.02 1.08
CA PRO A 195 -16.67 -11.18 1.00
C PRO A 195 -17.45 -10.35 2.02
N LEU A 196 -17.02 -10.36 3.29
CA LEU A 196 -17.64 -9.58 4.37
C LEU A 196 -17.59 -8.07 4.09
N ALA A 197 -16.44 -7.56 3.63
CA ALA A 197 -16.27 -6.15 3.35
C ALA A 197 -17.07 -5.68 2.12
N VAL A 198 -17.17 -6.51 1.07
CA VAL A 198 -17.88 -6.16 -0.17
C VAL A 198 -19.39 -6.29 -0.03
N PHE A 199 -19.88 -7.29 0.71
CA PHE A 199 -21.30 -7.62 0.84
C PHE A 199 -21.76 -7.68 2.31
N PRO A 200 -21.57 -6.63 3.14
CA PRO A 200 -21.70 -6.71 4.61
C PRO A 200 -23.08 -7.16 5.10
N LYS A 201 -24.14 -7.01 4.29
CA LYS A 201 -25.52 -7.36 4.65
C LYS A 201 -26.12 -8.47 3.79
N ASN A 202 -25.35 -9.10 2.89
CA ASN A 202 -25.88 -10.10 1.94
C ASN A 202 -25.09 -11.41 2.03
N MET A 203 -25.54 -12.32 2.89
CA MET A 203 -24.90 -13.61 3.17
C MET A 203 -24.78 -14.50 1.92
N VAL A 204 -25.78 -14.46 1.02
CA VAL A 204 -25.76 -15.26 -0.22
C VAL A 204 -24.61 -14.81 -1.12
N LEU A 205 -24.45 -13.51 -1.32
CA LEU A 205 -23.36 -12.96 -2.13
C LEU A 205 -21.99 -13.09 -1.44
N GLN A 206 -21.92 -13.01 -0.11
CA GLN A 206 -20.70 -13.32 0.64
C GLN A 206 -20.25 -14.75 0.36
N ASN A 207 -21.14 -15.72 0.52
CA ASN A 207 -20.84 -17.13 0.29
C ASN A 207 -20.46 -17.40 -1.17
N ALA A 208 -21.19 -16.82 -2.13
CA ALA A 208 -20.87 -16.95 -3.55
C ALA A 208 -19.46 -16.43 -3.87
N LEU A 209 -19.10 -15.24 -3.37
CA LEU A 209 -17.78 -14.66 -3.59
C LEU A 209 -16.68 -15.48 -2.89
N LYS A 210 -16.90 -15.92 -1.65
CA LYS A 210 -15.97 -16.81 -0.92
C LYS A 210 -15.68 -18.08 -1.72
N GLN A 211 -16.73 -18.77 -2.17
CA GLN A 211 -16.57 -20.01 -2.94
C GLN A 211 -15.85 -19.77 -4.27
N TYR A 212 -16.15 -18.66 -4.94
CA TYR A 212 -15.42 -18.28 -6.16
C TYR A 212 -13.92 -18.06 -5.90
N MET A 213 -13.57 -17.34 -4.82
CA MET A 213 -12.17 -17.10 -4.48
C MET A 213 -11.45 -18.41 -4.13
N LEU A 214 -12.07 -19.27 -3.32
CA LEU A 214 -11.52 -20.60 -3.00
C LEU A 214 -11.34 -21.47 -4.25
N TYR A 215 -12.31 -21.47 -5.16
CA TYR A 215 -12.20 -22.13 -6.45
C TYR A 215 -11.00 -21.60 -7.25
N HIS A 216 -10.84 -20.28 -7.36
CA HIS A 216 -9.70 -19.69 -8.06
C HIS A 216 -8.36 -20.12 -7.44
N LEU A 217 -8.25 -20.06 -6.10
CA LEU A 217 -7.04 -20.48 -5.40
C LEU A 217 -6.75 -21.98 -5.60
N LYS A 218 -7.77 -22.84 -5.65
CA LYS A 218 -7.57 -24.28 -5.86
C LYS A 218 -7.23 -24.62 -7.31
N THR A 219 -7.91 -24.01 -8.28
CA THR A 219 -7.78 -24.36 -9.70
C THR A 219 -6.52 -23.80 -10.35
N PHE A 220 -6.09 -22.61 -9.94
CA PHE A 220 -5.00 -21.88 -10.61
C PHE A 220 -3.69 -21.95 -9.82
N ASP A 221 -3.42 -23.07 -9.15
CA ASP A 221 -2.27 -23.21 -8.26
C ASP A 221 -0.94 -22.84 -8.93
N LYS A 222 -0.60 -23.54 -10.02
CA LYS A 222 0.66 -23.37 -10.76
C LYS A 222 0.84 -22.00 -11.42
N VAL A 223 -0.23 -21.23 -11.61
CA VAL A 223 -0.20 -19.96 -12.36
C VAL A 223 -0.49 -18.73 -11.50
N ALA A 224 -1.02 -18.92 -10.29
CA ALA A 224 -1.41 -17.84 -9.39
C ALA A 224 -1.17 -18.17 -7.91
N THR A 225 -1.77 -19.25 -7.39
CA THR A 225 -1.81 -19.49 -5.93
C THR A 225 -0.44 -19.73 -5.33
N CYS A 226 0.42 -20.49 -6.01
CA CYS A 226 1.78 -20.73 -5.54
C CYS A 226 2.57 -19.42 -5.37
N HIS A 227 2.28 -18.40 -6.20
CA HIS A 227 2.90 -17.09 -6.10
C HIS A 227 2.36 -16.28 -4.92
N TYR A 228 1.06 -16.31 -4.67
CA TYR A 228 0.49 -15.67 -3.47
C TYR A 228 1.03 -16.28 -2.18
N VAL A 229 1.13 -17.61 -2.11
CA VAL A 229 1.69 -18.33 -0.96
C VAL A 229 3.16 -17.99 -0.79
N ARG A 230 3.95 -18.03 -1.87
CA ARG A 230 5.37 -17.70 -1.81
C ARG A 230 5.63 -16.25 -1.43
N SER A 231 4.81 -15.33 -1.93
CA SER A 231 4.86 -13.91 -1.56
C SER A 231 4.54 -13.71 -0.07
N SER A 232 3.47 -14.34 0.45
CA SER A 232 3.14 -14.30 1.87
C SER A 232 4.28 -14.84 2.74
N GLN A 233 4.87 -15.99 2.37
CA GLN A 233 6.06 -16.52 3.05
C GLN A 233 7.21 -15.50 3.10
N MET A 234 7.54 -14.89 1.94
CA MET A 234 8.61 -13.89 1.88
C MET A 234 8.32 -12.63 2.69
N PHE A 235 7.06 -12.20 2.74
CA PHE A 235 6.64 -11.10 3.61
C PHE A 235 6.82 -11.47 5.08
N HIS A 236 6.40 -12.65 5.50
CA HIS A 236 6.53 -13.12 6.89
C HIS A 236 8.00 -13.34 7.31
N THR A 237 8.88 -13.79 6.41
CA THR A 237 10.32 -13.99 6.69
C THR A 237 11.19 -12.76 6.44
N ASN A 238 10.59 -11.68 5.92
CA ASN A 238 11.14 -10.37 5.56
C ASN A 238 12.67 -10.23 5.45
N LEU A 239 13.15 -9.91 4.25
CA LEU A 239 14.56 -9.64 4.00
C LEU A 239 15.01 -8.26 4.47
N VAL A 240 14.08 -7.31 4.61
CA VAL A 240 14.34 -5.96 5.09
C VAL A 240 14.35 -5.97 6.62
N LYS A 241 15.48 -5.60 7.23
CA LYS A 241 15.63 -5.57 8.71
C LYS A 241 15.36 -4.21 9.35
N ALA A 242 15.04 -3.20 8.53
CA ALA A 242 14.66 -1.88 9.02
C ALA A 242 13.37 -1.90 9.87
N PRO A 243 13.24 -0.99 10.85
CA PRO A 243 12.05 -0.88 11.69
C PRO A 243 10.75 -0.76 10.90
N ALA A 244 9.66 -1.24 11.48
CA ALA A 244 8.34 -1.25 10.84
C ALA A 244 7.26 -0.60 11.73
N GLN A 245 6.33 0.13 11.12
CA GLN A 245 5.09 0.61 11.73
C GLN A 245 3.90 -0.12 11.11
N PHE A 246 3.03 -0.66 11.96
CA PHE A 246 1.77 -1.29 11.55
C PHE A 246 0.57 -0.46 11.99
N PHE A 247 -0.38 -0.26 11.07
CA PHE A 247 -1.66 0.43 11.28
C PHE A 247 -2.82 -0.52 10.99
N LEU A 248 -3.62 -0.84 12.00
CA LEU A 248 -4.70 -1.84 11.95
C LEU A 248 -5.99 -1.36 12.62
N SER A 249 -7.07 -2.10 12.40
CA SER A 249 -8.33 -1.95 13.13
C SER A 249 -8.89 -3.30 13.54
N LYS A 250 -9.42 -3.40 14.77
CA LYS A 250 -10.10 -4.63 15.25
C LYS A 250 -11.33 -4.99 14.40
N THR A 251 -11.91 -4.01 13.70
CA THR A 251 -13.07 -4.20 12.79
C THR A 251 -12.70 -4.42 11.33
N ASP A 252 -11.40 -4.42 10.97
CA ASP A 252 -10.98 -4.70 9.61
C ASP A 252 -10.94 -6.20 9.34
N SER A 253 -11.93 -6.70 8.60
CA SER A 253 -11.99 -8.12 8.25
C SER A 253 -11.01 -8.51 7.13
N VAL A 254 -10.52 -7.56 6.33
CA VAL A 254 -9.62 -7.83 5.19
C VAL A 254 -8.16 -7.77 5.65
N GLY A 255 -7.77 -6.67 6.29
CA GLY A 255 -6.50 -6.48 6.96
C GLY A 255 -6.55 -7.02 8.39
N ALA A 256 -6.94 -8.29 8.54
CA ALA A 256 -7.27 -8.85 9.85
C ALA A 256 -6.12 -8.71 10.86
N GLU A 257 -6.46 -8.30 12.09
CA GLU A 257 -5.50 -8.14 13.18
C GLU A 257 -4.68 -9.43 13.40
N LYS A 258 -5.35 -10.58 13.38
CA LYS A 258 -4.73 -11.90 13.58
C LYS A 258 -3.64 -12.24 12.55
N SER A 259 -3.84 -11.93 11.26
CA SER A 259 -2.81 -12.21 10.25
C SER A 259 -1.62 -11.26 10.40
N ASN A 260 -1.89 -9.99 10.67
CA ASN A 260 -0.85 -8.97 10.86
C ASN A 260 -0.06 -9.19 12.15
N LEU A 261 -0.70 -9.69 13.21
CA LEU A 261 -0.02 -10.06 14.46
C LEU A 261 0.98 -11.20 14.23
N ARG A 262 0.63 -12.22 13.44
CA ARG A 262 1.58 -13.29 13.04
C ARG A 262 2.78 -12.75 12.27
N ALA A 263 2.58 -11.75 11.41
CA ALA A 263 3.69 -11.09 10.71
C ALA A 263 4.58 -10.33 11.69
N ARG A 264 3.99 -9.56 12.60
CA ARG A 264 4.69 -8.85 13.67
C ARG A 264 5.53 -9.79 14.53
N GLU A 265 4.93 -10.87 15.05
CA GLU A 265 5.63 -11.83 15.92
C GLU A 265 6.83 -12.45 15.21
N ASN A 266 6.68 -12.85 13.94
CA ASN A 266 7.81 -13.35 13.14
C ASN A 266 8.91 -12.30 12.99
N TRP A 267 8.54 -11.03 12.80
CA TRP A 267 9.50 -9.94 12.58
C TRP A 267 10.24 -9.58 13.87
N GLU A 268 9.54 -9.49 15.00
CA GLU A 268 10.14 -9.29 16.33
C GLU A 268 11.08 -10.44 16.69
N ASN A 269 10.71 -11.69 16.39
CA ASN A 269 11.59 -12.86 16.55
C ASN A 269 12.85 -12.82 15.67
N MET A 270 12.84 -12.05 14.58
CA MET A 270 13.99 -11.78 13.72
C MET A 270 14.73 -10.49 14.10
N ASN A 271 14.48 -9.95 15.29
CA ASN A 271 15.05 -8.70 15.82
C ASN A 271 14.70 -7.45 14.99
N ILE A 272 13.59 -7.47 14.25
CA ILE A 272 13.07 -6.28 13.58
C ILE A 272 12.21 -5.51 14.58
N LYS A 273 12.51 -4.24 14.82
CA LYS A 273 11.70 -3.38 15.69
C LYS A 273 10.35 -3.11 15.03
N VAL A 274 9.25 -3.45 15.72
CA VAL A 274 7.89 -3.22 15.23
C VAL A 274 7.11 -2.28 16.15
N CYS A 275 6.65 -1.15 15.61
CA CYS A 275 5.66 -0.29 16.22
C CYS A 275 4.26 -0.74 15.77
N TRP A 276 3.29 -0.73 16.69
CA TRP A 276 1.98 -1.33 16.47
C TRP A 276 0.85 -0.41 16.94
N LYS A 277 0.01 0.04 16.01
CA LYS A 277 -1.19 0.82 16.28
C LYS A 277 -2.42 0.09 15.75
N CYS A 278 -3.30 -0.34 16.65
CA CYS A 278 -4.57 -1.00 16.32
C CYS A 278 -5.73 -0.21 16.93
N TRP A 279 -6.58 0.40 16.09
CA TRP A 279 -7.78 1.11 16.54
C TRP A 279 -8.93 0.13 16.83
N ASP A 280 -9.83 0.50 17.74
CA ASP A 280 -11.03 -0.30 17.99
C ASP A 280 -11.95 -0.37 16.76
N ASN A 281 -12.04 0.74 16.01
CA ASN A 281 -12.86 0.77 14.80
C ASN A 281 -12.38 1.79 13.78
N SER A 282 -12.09 1.31 12.58
CA SER A 282 -12.00 2.09 11.34
C SER A 282 -12.12 1.16 10.13
N PRO A 283 -12.63 1.65 8.98
CA PRO A 283 -12.73 0.83 7.78
C PRO A 283 -11.35 0.36 7.28
N HIS A 284 -11.33 -0.73 6.52
CA HIS A 284 -10.14 -1.21 5.80
C HIS A 284 -9.48 -0.09 4.99
N VAL A 285 -8.19 0.18 5.22
CA VAL A 285 -7.40 1.27 4.58
C VAL A 285 -8.00 2.67 4.86
N GLY A 286 -8.91 2.76 5.83
CA GLY A 286 -9.65 3.97 6.21
C GLY A 286 -9.12 4.62 7.48
N HIS A 287 -8.03 4.11 8.06
CA HIS A 287 -7.49 4.54 9.35
C HIS A 287 -7.16 6.03 9.36
N PHE A 288 -6.38 6.51 8.38
CA PHE A 288 -6.05 7.93 8.27
C PHE A 288 -7.29 8.81 8.09
N HIS A 289 -8.32 8.33 7.38
CA HIS A 289 -9.54 9.11 7.22
C HIS A 289 -10.35 9.20 8.51
N ARG A 290 -10.42 8.09 9.27
CA ARG A 290 -11.21 7.99 10.50
C ARG A 290 -10.52 8.68 11.68
N HIS A 291 -9.21 8.52 11.80
CA HIS A 291 -8.37 8.95 12.93
C HIS A 291 -7.18 9.81 12.46
N PRO A 292 -7.41 10.93 11.75
CA PRO A 292 -6.34 11.65 11.04
C PRO A 292 -5.22 12.16 11.95
N LYS A 293 -5.57 12.69 13.12
CA LYS A 293 -4.58 13.22 14.06
C LYS A 293 -3.68 12.10 14.60
N GLU A 294 -4.28 11.08 15.21
CA GLU A 294 -3.53 9.94 15.74
C GLU A 294 -2.70 9.24 14.67
N TYR A 295 -3.26 9.03 13.48
CA TYR A 295 -2.52 8.39 12.38
C TYR A 295 -1.25 9.17 12.03
N ILE A 296 -1.36 10.50 11.91
CA ILE A 296 -0.21 11.36 11.60
C ILE A 296 0.77 11.43 12.77
N ASP A 297 0.29 11.50 14.00
CA ASP A 297 1.14 11.54 15.20
C ASP A 297 1.99 10.26 15.31
N GLU A 298 1.38 9.09 15.12
CA GLU A 298 2.08 7.80 15.11
C GLU A 298 3.07 7.68 13.94
N LEU A 299 2.67 8.12 12.74
CA LEU A 299 3.56 8.10 11.57
C LEU A 299 4.75 9.05 11.75
N ASN A 300 4.54 10.25 12.29
CA ASN A 300 5.61 11.18 12.64
C ASN A 300 6.55 10.58 13.69
N ALA A 301 6.01 10.00 14.76
CA ALA A 301 6.81 9.36 15.80
C ALA A 301 7.68 8.22 15.26
N PHE A 302 7.12 7.41 14.35
CA PHE A 302 7.87 6.37 13.65
C PHE A 302 8.99 6.96 12.78
N LEU A 303 8.68 7.93 11.91
CA LEU A 303 9.68 8.52 11.01
C LEU A 303 10.78 9.29 11.78
N ASN A 304 10.45 9.90 12.92
CA ASN A 304 11.42 10.48 13.85
C ASN A 304 12.36 9.41 14.42
N THR A 305 11.83 8.26 14.81
CA THR A 305 12.61 7.15 15.40
C THR A 305 13.65 6.59 14.44
N ILE A 306 13.38 6.63 13.14
CA ILE A 306 14.32 6.22 12.09
C ILE A 306 15.16 7.39 11.53
N GLY A 307 15.07 8.58 12.14
CA GLY A 307 15.89 9.74 11.78
C GLY A 307 15.54 10.40 10.45
N LEU A 308 14.35 10.17 9.90
CA LEU A 308 13.97 10.63 8.56
C LEU A 308 13.01 11.83 8.52
N VAL A 309 12.74 12.45 9.67
CA VAL A 309 12.05 13.73 9.74
C VAL A 309 13.02 14.79 10.22
N ALA A 310 13.29 15.76 9.36
CA ALA A 310 13.76 17.06 9.81
C ALA A 310 12.53 17.83 10.29
N TYR A 311 12.40 18.07 11.60
CA TYR A 311 11.52 19.15 12.04
C TYR A 311 12.01 20.42 11.34
N PRO A 312 11.15 21.19 10.66
CA PRO A 312 11.52 22.56 10.37
C PRO A 312 11.70 23.26 11.72
N GLU A 313 12.94 23.61 12.05
CA GLU A 313 13.22 24.71 12.97
C GLU A 313 12.51 25.96 12.41
N LYS A 314 11.24 26.15 12.78
CA LYS A 314 10.43 27.39 12.67
C LYS A 314 8.97 27.13 13.05
N LEU A 315 8.78 26.73 14.31
CA LEU A 315 7.70 27.24 15.13
C LEU A 315 8.30 27.76 16.45
N GLN A 316 9.37 28.57 16.33
CA GLN A 316 9.59 29.59 17.35
C GLN A 316 8.41 30.54 17.23
N VAL A 317 7.45 30.34 18.13
CA VAL A 317 6.47 31.36 18.48
C VAL A 317 7.28 32.60 18.82
N LYS A 318 7.27 33.59 17.91
CA LYS A 318 7.56 34.96 18.32
C LYS A 318 6.45 35.32 19.30
N VAL A 319 6.81 35.36 20.58
CA VAL A 319 6.14 36.21 21.57
C VAL A 319 6.67 37.62 21.34
#